data_AF-A0A1F7LYI5-F1
#
_entry.id   AF-A0A1F7LYI5-F1
#
_cell.length_a   1.000
_cell.length_b   1.000
_cell.length_c   1.000
_cell.angle_alpha   90.00
_cell.angle_beta   90.00
_cell.angle_gamma   90.00
#
_symmetry.space_group_name_H-M   'P 1'
#
loop_
_entity.id
_entity.type
_entity.pdbx_description
1 polymer ?
#
loop_
_entity_poly.entity_id
_entity_poly.type
_entity_poly.pdbx_seq_one_letter_code
_entity_poly.pdbx_strand_id
1 'polypeptide(L)' 'MAGVLAMTDRLKAELPTLLSEHLQMTGALHKLAEVGRKEMRPAAVHFAEALKLHAEMEEQVLYPAAMLVGEYVRARLGK' A
#
# COMPACT_ATOMS: atom_id res chain seq x y z
N MET A 1 -15.86 -16.07 -8.95
CA MET A 1 -14.98 -16.26 -7.77
C MET A 1 -13.56 -16.67 -8.16
N ALA A 2 -13.34 -17.62 -9.08
CA ALA A 2 -11.99 -18.04 -9.46
C ALA A 2 -11.04 -16.91 -9.95
N GLY A 3 -11.58 -15.85 -10.57
CA GLY A 3 -10.79 -14.69 -11.00
C GLY A 3 -10.11 -13.92 -9.85
N VAL A 4 -10.62 -14.02 -8.63
CA VAL A 4 -9.98 -13.42 -7.44
C VAL A 4 -8.61 -14.04 -7.19
N LEU A 5 -8.45 -15.35 -7.44
CA LEU A 5 -7.18 -16.05 -7.20
C LEU A 5 -6.05 -15.48 -8.06
N ALA A 6 -6.32 -15.17 -9.34
CA ALA A 6 -5.31 -14.57 -10.22
C ALA A 6 -4.86 -13.19 -9.70
N MET A 7 -5.80 -12.39 -9.18
CA MET A 7 -5.49 -11.07 -8.63
C MET A 7 -4.70 -11.16 -7.32
N THR A 8 -5.10 -12.06 -6.41
CA THR A 8 -4.44 -12.22 -5.10
C THR A 8 -3.10 -12.92 -5.21
N ASP A 9 -2.94 -13.86 -6.15
CA ASP A 9 -1.65 -14.51 -6.43
C ASP A 9 -0.67 -13.51 -7.03
N ARG A 10 -1.12 -12.66 -7.95
CA ARG A 10 -0.32 -11.55 -8.48
C ARG A 10 0.07 -10.57 -7.39
N LEU A 11 -0.87 -10.12 -6.57
CA LEU A 11 -0.59 -9.25 -5.42
C LEU A 11 0.48 -9.86 -4.51
N LYS A 12 0.34 -11.14 -4.14
CA LYS A 12 1.30 -11.85 -3.28
C LYS A 12 2.70 -11.94 -3.90
N ALA A 13 2.78 -12.17 -5.21
CA ALA A 13 4.04 -12.24 -5.95
C ALA A 13 4.73 -10.86 -6.07
N GLU A 14 3.96 -9.80 -6.29
CA GLU A 14 4.48 -8.44 -6.46
C GLU A 14 4.69 -7.69 -5.13
N LEU A 15 4.10 -8.18 -4.03
CA LEU A 15 4.10 -7.51 -2.72
C LEU A 15 5.49 -7.07 -2.22
N PRO A 16 6.56 -7.90 -2.29
CA PRO A 16 7.88 -7.46 -1.83
C PRO A 16 8.41 -6.24 -2.61
N THR A 17 8.16 -6.20 -3.92
CA THR A 17 8.56 -5.09 -4.78
C THR A 17 7.72 -3.85 -4.46
N LEU A 18 6.39 -4.01 -4.35
CA LEU A 18 5.48 -2.92 -3.98
C LEU A 18 5.85 -2.27 -2.64
N LEU A 19 6.16 -3.08 -1.62
CA LEU A 19 6.59 -2.56 -0.31
C LEU A 19 7.95 -1.84 -0.38
N SER A 20 8.88 -2.32 -1.19
CA SER A 20 10.17 -1.64 -1.43
C SER A 20 9.99 -0.29 -2.11
N GLU A 21 9.08 -0.21 -3.09
CA GLU A 21 8.73 1.04 -3.77
C GLU A 21 8.02 2.01 -2.81
N HIS A 22 7.07 1.53 -2.01
CA HIS A 22 6.38 2.32 -0.98
C HIS A 22 7.34 2.87 0.08
N LEU A 23 8.34 2.11 0.52
CA LEU A 23 9.35 2.60 1.45
C LEU A 23 10.12 3.80 0.87
N GLN A 24 10.47 3.75 -0.42
CA GLN A 24 11.13 4.85 -1.10
C GLN A 24 10.21 6.07 -1.23
N MET A 25 8.94 5.85 -1.59
CA MET A 25 7.92 6.90 -1.68
C MET A 25 7.68 7.58 -0.33
N THR A 26 7.45 6.81 0.73
CA THR A 26 7.21 7.35 2.08
C THR A 26 8.43 8.11 2.63
N GLY A 27 9.65 7.67 2.30
CA GLY A 27 10.88 8.42 2.57
C GLY A 27 10.92 9.77 1.85
N ALA A 28 10.55 9.82 0.58
CA ALA A 28 10.47 11.07 -0.17
C ALA A 28 9.38 12.01 0.38
N LEU A 29 8.23 11.46 0.77
CA LEU A 29 7.13 12.23 1.38
C LEU A 29 7.53 12.78 2.75
N HIS A 30 8.29 12.03 3.55
CA HIS A 30 8.84 12.54 4.81
C HIS A 30 9.70 13.78 4.58
N LYS A 31 10.62 13.71 3.60
CA LYS A 31 11.47 14.85 3.23
C LYS A 31 10.65 16.03 2.70
N LEU A 32 9.61 15.76 1.89
CA LEU A 32 8.71 16.80 1.39
C LEU A 32 7.97 17.51 2.52
N ALA A 33 7.46 16.77 3.51
CA ALA A 33 6.80 17.35 4.67
C ALA A 33 7.77 18.18 5.52
N GLU A 34 9.00 17.72 5.73
CA GLU A 34 10.03 18.47 6.46
C GLU A 34 10.39 19.80 5.79
N VAL A 35 10.66 19.79 4.48
CA VAL A 35 10.96 21.02 3.72
C VAL A 35 9.72 21.91 3.65
N GLY A 36 8.54 21.34 3.42
CA GLY A 36 7.27 22.07 3.39
C GLY A 36 6.98 22.80 4.70
N ARG A 37 7.30 22.19 5.86
CA ARG A 37 7.21 22.87 7.17
C ARG A 37 8.20 24.03 7.28
N LYS A 38 9.46 23.83 6.89
CA LYS A 38 10.50 24.88 6.94
C LYS A 38 10.17 26.08 6.04
N GLU A 39 9.59 25.83 4.87
CA GLU A 39 9.25 26.85 3.89
C GLU A 39 7.83 27.42 4.03
N MET A 40 7.11 27.05 5.10
CA MET A 40 5.71 27.49 5.33
C MET A 40 4.80 27.18 4.12
N ARG A 41 4.95 25.98 3.56
CA ARG A 41 4.15 25.44 2.44
C ARG A 41 3.16 24.37 2.95
N PRO A 42 2.02 24.76 3.55
CA PRO A 42 1.08 23.82 4.16
C PRO A 42 0.48 22.82 3.18
N ALA A 43 0.32 23.19 1.91
CA ALA A 43 -0.18 22.28 0.87
C ALA A 43 0.76 21.09 0.62
N ALA A 44 2.08 21.32 0.65
CA ALA A 44 3.07 20.25 0.49
C ALA A 44 3.08 19.30 1.69
N VAL A 45 2.94 19.84 2.90
CA VAL A 45 2.84 19.06 4.14
C VAL A 45 1.58 18.19 4.11
N HIS A 46 0.43 18.78 3.79
CA HIS A 46 -0.85 18.07 3.72
C HIS A 46 -0.82 16.95 2.68
N PHE A 47 -0.29 17.21 1.48
CA PHE A 47 -0.14 16.19 0.45
C PHE A 47 0.74 15.03 0.93
N ALA A 48 1.89 15.33 1.54
CA ALA A 48 2.81 14.32 2.04
C ALA A 48 2.18 13.43 3.12
N GLU A 49 1.49 14.04 4.08
CA GLU A 49 0.83 13.31 5.17
C GLU A 49 -0.35 12.48 4.68
N ALA A 50 -1.18 13.02 3.79
CA ALA A 50 -2.31 12.30 3.20
C ALA A 50 -1.84 11.08 2.38
N LEU A 51 -0.76 11.22 1.59
CA LEU A 51 -0.27 10.12 0.78
C LEU A 51 0.45 9.05 1.62
N LYS A 52 1.11 9.42 2.72
CA LYS A 52 1.62 8.45 3.70
C LYS A 52 0.48 7.64 4.33
N LEU A 53 -0.60 8.30 4.74
CA LEU A 53 -1.78 7.63 5.30
C LEU A 53 -2.42 6.66 4.30
N HIS A 54 -2.45 7.02 3.02
CA HIS A 54 -2.92 6.13 1.96
C HIS A 54 -2.08 4.85 1.88
N ALA A 55 -0.75 4.96 1.84
CA ALA A 55 0.14 3.79 1.83
C ALA A 55 -0.02 2.91 3.08
N GLU A 56 -0.15 3.52 4.27
CA GLU A 56 -0.38 2.78 5.51
C GLU A 56 -1.70 1.99 5.49
N MET A 57 -2.76 2.57 4.94
CA MET A 57 -4.06 1.91 4.79
C MET A 57 -3.99 0.72 3.83
N GLU A 58 -3.25 0.86 2.72
CA GLU A 58 -3.01 -0.24 1.80
C GLU A 58 -2.22 -1.38 2.46
N GLU A 59 -1.09 -1.06 3.09
CA GLU A 59 -0.16 -2.03 3.66
C GLU A 59 -0.71 -2.75 4.90
N GLN A 60 -1.37 -2.03 5.80
CA GLN A 60 -1.82 -2.58 7.07
C GLN A 60 -3.22 -3.20 6.99
N VAL A 61 -4.03 -2.80 6.02
CA VAL A 61 -5.43 -3.23 5.94
C VAL A 61 -5.73 -3.92 4.61
N LEU A 62 -5.56 -3.24 3.47
CA LEU A 62 -6.06 -3.76 2.20
C LEU A 62 -5.29 -4.97 1.70
N TYR A 63 -3.95 -4.94 1.69
CA TYR A 63 -3.16 -6.07 1.20
C TYR A 63 -3.34 -7.33 2.05
N PRO A 64 -3.29 -7.27 3.40
CA PRO A 64 -3.59 -8.42 4.24
C PRO A 64 -5.02 -8.96 4.03
N ALA A 65 -6.01 -8.07 3.94
CA ALA A 65 -7.40 -8.48 3.72
C ALA A 65 -7.60 -9.15 2.35
N ALA A 66 -6.99 -8.60 1.29
CA ALA A 66 -7.04 -9.17 -0.05
C ALA A 66 -6.38 -10.57 -0.08
N MET A 67 -5.24 -10.74 0.57
CA MET A 67 -4.58 -12.05 0.70
C MET A 67 -5.46 -13.05 1.45
N LEU A 68 -6.05 -12.66 2.58
CA LEU A 68 -6.96 -13.52 3.34
C LEU A 68 -8.17 -13.98 2.50
N VAL A 69 -8.78 -13.07 1.74
CA VAL A 69 -9.89 -13.39 0.84
C VAL A 69 -9.45 -14.36 -0.25
N GLY A 70 -8.25 -14.18 -0.81
CA GLY A 70 -7.67 -15.10 -1.79
C GLY A 70 -7.54 -16.53 -1.26
N GLU A 71 -6.93 -16.69 -0.08
CA GLU A 71 -6.77 -18.00 0.57
C GLU A 71 -8.13 -18.62 0.93
N TYR A 72 -9.09 -17.82 1.38
CA TYR A 72 -10.45 -18.30 1.65
C TYR A 72 -11.15 -18.83 0.39
N VAL A 73 -11.07 -18.09 -0.72
CA VAL A 73 -11.64 -18.51 -2.01
C VAL A 73 -10.96 -19.78 -2.52
N ARG A 74 -9.64 -19.90 -2.35
CA ARG A 74 -8.86 -21.08 -2.72
C ARG A 74 -9.36 -22.31 -1.98
N ALA A 75 -9.49 -22.23 -0.66
CA ALA A 75 -10.04 -23.29 0.18
C ALA A 75 -11.48 -23.67 -0.21
N ARG A 76 -12.34 -22.68 -0.48
CA ARG A 76 -13.74 -22.91 -0.91
C ARG A 76 -13.87 -23.61 -2.26
N LEU A 77 -12.90 -23.44 -3.15
CA LEU A 77 -12.91 -24.04 -4.49
C LEU A 77 -12.12 -25.37 -4.56
N GLY A 78 -11.51 -25.81 -3.46
CA GLY A 78 -10.66 -27.01 -3.44
C GLY A 78 -9.41 -26.86 -4.31
N LYS A 79 -8.84 -25.64 -4.37
CA LYS A 79 -7.62 -25.31 -5.12
C LYS A 79 -6.47 -24.93 -4.19
#